data_AF-A0A534MEP8-F1
#
_entry.id   AF-A0A534MEP8-F1
#
_cell.length_a   1.000
_cell.length_b   1.000
_cell.length_c   1.000
_cell.angle_alpha   90.00
_cell.angle_beta   90.00
_cell.angle_gamma   90.00
#
_symmetry.space_group_name_H-M   'P 1'
#
loop_
_entity.id
_entity.type
_entity.pdbx_description
1 polymer ?
#
loop_
_entity_poly.entity_id
_entity_poly.type
_entity_poly.pdbx_seq_one_letter_code
_entity_poly.pdbx_strand_id
1 'polypeptide(L)'
;MHVLRAKTVAESHAETTRMARRLFVSPPARRMVLPILAFSLMESFLLVYPSLDGVRVAWGALGFALPAYLAAYATVPLAERLGGRMYFRRSFLLIFVGLIMVGAIELVVVVALTAYSIFGGMTYAFRIDRAVVLGYGAVLWIRAVILTATSNSMYVRTLPAASLHPVLGLIGLAVFARLGVWDIVMALAVYALFFLSAVAYTEIAKRPLLRSFGADGLKLLRSTLDQYGEQEESGVAELETFFDSISVRARVRVGGLAFRSAKRIKAIFLAPTVHPGPMGFVSGSDLPTKVARGLTDLTPNVLVAHGPTTHDENPATTAEVKKVSDAVREMVSAATFGPKVGRACRVTYARASALAQAFGDDVLIVASFAPNPTDDIDSATGHAAVQEARLVGARDAIFVDAHNCHEPGVGLTLFGSERSHEIIQAAKAATQAALQAPKDRVRVGYASRRGFATADQGIGARGIEALLIETGGQRTAYVLFDGNNMVPGIRDEIRARLAGLVQESEAMTTDNHSVNLSMDGFNAVGAALDRQTILAQAEGAVREAIANLEEVEVAAFAGEIANFRIFGPQSASRLTTSINSTMAVLRPALYVTLSGAIALGALVIVLF
;
A
#
# COMPACT_ATOMS: atom_id res chain seq x y z
N MET A 1 13.30 -31.53 -15.99
CA MET A 1 12.39 -30.39 -16.26
C MET A 1 11.34 -30.34 -15.17
N HIS A 2 11.55 -29.56 -14.12
CA HIS A 2 10.44 -29.18 -13.24
C HIS A 2 9.60 -28.16 -14.00
N VAL A 3 8.43 -28.59 -14.49
CA VAL A 3 7.40 -27.66 -14.96
C VAL A 3 7.06 -26.80 -13.75
N LEU A 4 7.45 -25.52 -13.80
CA LEU A 4 7.06 -24.53 -12.80
C LEU A 4 5.52 -24.52 -12.75
N ARG A 5 4.95 -25.13 -11.71
CA ARG A 5 3.52 -25.05 -11.43
C ARG A 5 3.16 -23.57 -11.41
N ALA A 6 2.16 -23.18 -12.19
CA ALA A 6 1.64 -21.81 -12.15
C ALA A 6 1.21 -21.53 -10.70
N LYS A 7 1.79 -20.49 -10.10
CA LYS A 7 1.47 -20.08 -8.73
C LYS A 7 -0.01 -19.70 -8.65
N THR A 8 -0.66 -20.05 -7.55
CA THR A 8 -2.02 -19.57 -7.28
C THR A 8 -2.01 -18.06 -7.03
N VAL A 9 -3.18 -17.40 -7.17
CA VAL A 9 -3.33 -15.96 -6.87
C VAL A 9 -2.88 -15.65 -5.43
N ALA A 10 -3.26 -16.51 -4.47
CA ALA A 10 -2.86 -16.39 -3.07
C ALA A 10 -1.33 -16.51 -2.88
N GLU A 11 -0.68 -17.47 -3.55
CA GLU A 11 0.80 -17.62 -3.51
C GLU A 11 1.51 -16.41 -4.10
N SER A 12 0.97 -15.88 -5.21
CA SER A 12 1.46 -14.69 -5.92
C SER A 12 1.36 -13.43 -5.04
N HIS A 13 0.25 -13.26 -4.32
CA HIS A 13 0.05 -12.19 -3.34
C HIS A 13 1.02 -12.34 -2.16
N ALA A 14 1.12 -13.52 -1.55
CA ALA A 14 2.01 -13.75 -0.40
C ALA A 14 3.50 -13.51 -0.73
N GLU A 15 3.93 -13.79 -1.97
CA GLU A 15 5.28 -13.45 -2.44
C GLU A 15 5.47 -11.93 -2.57
N THR A 16 4.49 -11.24 -3.16
CA THR A 16 4.51 -9.78 -3.29
C THR A 16 4.57 -9.10 -1.91
N THR A 17 3.79 -9.60 -0.93
CA THR A 17 3.82 -9.12 0.45
C THR A 17 5.18 -9.38 1.11
N ARG A 18 5.77 -10.56 0.93
CA ARG A 18 7.13 -10.85 1.44
C ARG A 18 8.19 -9.93 0.82
N MET A 19 8.00 -9.53 -0.42
CA MET A 19 8.89 -8.58 -1.10
C MET A 19 8.71 -7.16 -0.57
N ALA A 20 7.46 -6.72 -0.39
CA ALA A 20 7.16 -5.42 0.21
C ALA A 20 7.83 -5.28 1.58
N ARG A 21 7.86 -6.34 2.41
CA ARG A 21 8.59 -6.35 3.71
C ARG A 21 10.10 -6.05 3.63
N ARG A 22 10.71 -6.09 2.44
CA ARG A 22 12.13 -5.75 2.24
C ARG A 22 12.35 -4.28 1.88
N LEU A 23 11.29 -3.53 1.58
CA LEU A 23 11.37 -2.07 1.41
C LEU A 23 11.67 -1.44 2.76
N PHE A 24 12.54 -0.43 2.78
CA PHE A 24 12.94 0.26 3.99
C PHE A 24 13.10 1.76 3.71
N VAL A 25 12.93 2.57 4.75
CA VAL A 25 13.20 4.01 4.68
C VAL A 25 14.69 4.24 4.85
N SER A 26 15.30 4.99 3.93
CA SER A 26 16.74 5.29 3.99
C SER A 26 17.10 6.04 5.29
N PRO A 27 18.23 5.71 5.94
CA PRO A 27 18.65 6.39 7.17
C PRO A 27 18.85 7.90 6.97
N PRO A 28 18.69 8.72 8.02
CA PRO A 28 19.03 10.14 7.96
C PRO A 28 20.47 10.37 7.51
N ALA A 29 20.70 11.35 6.63
CA ALA A 29 22.03 11.62 6.04
C ALA A 29 23.15 11.76 7.09
N ARG A 30 22.87 12.40 8.23
CA ARG A 30 23.80 12.52 9.37
C ARG A 30 24.34 11.20 9.90
N ARG A 31 23.56 10.12 9.84
CA ARG A 31 23.99 8.78 10.28
C ARG A 31 24.95 8.10 9.30
N MET A 32 25.02 8.58 8.06
CA MET A 32 25.87 8.02 7.01
C MET A 32 27.25 8.69 6.92
N VAL A 33 27.46 9.82 7.61
CA VAL A 33 28.74 10.54 7.60
C VAL A 33 29.89 9.65 8.10
N LEU A 34 29.82 9.16 9.34
CA LEU A 34 30.90 8.31 9.89
C LEU A 34 31.12 7.01 9.10
N PRO A 35 30.09 6.26 8.67
CA PRO A 35 30.27 5.10 7.80
C PRO A 35 31.00 5.41 6.47
N ILE A 36 30.69 6.53 5.81
CA ILE A 36 31.38 6.95 4.59
C ILE A 36 32.87 7.18 4.85
N LEU A 37 33.22 7.87 5.94
CA LEU A 37 34.61 8.08 6.33
C LEU A 37 35.33 6.76 6.65
N ALA A 38 34.68 5.87 7.39
CA ALA A 38 35.26 4.58 7.76
C ALA A 38 35.58 3.70 6.54
N PHE A 39 34.66 3.64 5.56
CA PHE A 39 34.91 2.91 4.32
C PHE A 39 35.97 3.59 3.44
N SER A 40 35.99 4.93 3.39
CA SER A 40 37.06 5.65 2.67
C SER A 40 38.45 5.37 3.25
N LEU A 41 38.56 5.23 4.59
CA LEU A 41 39.79 4.80 5.26
C LEU A 41 40.17 3.35 4.92
N MET A 42 39.17 2.46 4.89
CA MET A 42 39.38 1.05 4.51
C MET A 42 39.87 0.92 3.06
N GLU A 43 39.20 1.58 2.11
CA GLU A 43 39.59 1.60 0.69
C GLU A 43 41.00 2.15 0.53
N SER A 44 41.31 3.27 1.19
CA SER A 44 42.66 3.82 1.16
C SER A 44 43.71 2.88 1.73
N PHE A 45 43.39 2.12 2.78
CA PHE A 45 44.28 1.11 3.33
C PHE A 45 44.51 -0.03 2.33
N LEU A 46 43.45 -0.54 1.71
CA LEU A 46 43.54 -1.57 0.67
C LEU A 46 44.38 -1.08 -0.51
N LEU A 47 44.22 0.17 -0.94
CA LEU A 47 44.95 0.76 -2.06
C LEU A 47 46.47 0.84 -1.84
N VAL A 48 46.93 1.00 -0.58
CA VAL A 48 48.37 1.06 -0.25
C VAL A 48 48.92 -0.23 0.35
N TYR A 49 48.08 -1.26 0.51
CA TYR A 49 48.48 -2.56 1.04
C TYR A 49 49.68 -3.13 0.26
N PRO A 50 50.68 -3.74 0.95
CA PRO A 50 50.76 -4.03 2.38
C PRO A 50 51.42 -2.93 3.23
N SER A 51 51.60 -1.71 2.70
CA SER A 51 52.23 -0.62 3.44
C SER A 51 51.39 -0.21 4.66
N LEU A 52 52.05 -0.05 5.82
CA LEU A 52 51.45 0.45 7.07
C LEU A 52 51.70 1.97 7.27
N ASP A 53 51.95 2.71 6.19
CA ASP A 53 52.16 4.15 6.24
C ASP A 53 50.85 4.89 6.53
N GLY A 54 50.62 5.22 7.81
CA GLY A 54 49.44 5.93 8.27
C GLY A 54 49.23 7.31 7.63
N VAL A 55 50.29 8.01 7.23
CA VAL A 55 50.18 9.31 6.54
C VAL A 55 49.64 9.10 5.13
N ARG A 56 50.16 8.11 4.42
CA ARG A 56 49.69 7.77 3.08
C ARG A 56 48.26 7.24 3.08
N VAL A 57 47.89 6.44 4.09
CA VAL A 57 46.50 6.01 4.30
C VAL A 57 45.58 7.20 4.59
N ALA A 58 45.99 8.15 5.44
CA ALA A 58 45.19 9.34 5.71
C ALA A 58 45.01 10.21 4.45
N TRP A 59 46.07 10.36 3.64
CA TRP A 59 46.01 11.11 2.39
C TRP A 59 45.12 10.43 1.35
N GLY A 60 45.22 9.11 1.17
CA GLY A 60 44.35 8.38 0.26
C GLY A 60 42.89 8.38 0.72
N ALA A 61 42.65 8.34 2.03
CA ALA A 61 41.30 8.42 2.59
C ALA A 61 40.62 9.76 2.27
N LEU A 62 41.37 10.87 2.23
CA LEU A 62 40.85 12.14 1.71
C LEU A 62 40.50 12.06 0.22
N GLY A 63 41.30 11.31 -0.56
CA GLY A 63 41.07 11.02 -1.98
C GLY A 63 39.79 10.22 -2.25
N PHE A 64 39.29 9.42 -1.30
CA PHE A 64 38.00 8.74 -1.39
C PHE A 64 36.86 9.55 -0.73
N ALA A 65 37.09 10.06 0.48
CA ALA A 65 36.05 10.70 1.29
C ALA A 65 35.57 12.04 0.71
N LEU A 66 36.48 12.90 0.24
CA LEU A 66 36.10 14.21 -0.30
C LEU A 66 35.22 14.06 -1.56
N PRO A 67 35.60 13.27 -2.58
CA PRO A 67 34.70 12.92 -3.67
C PRO A 67 33.35 12.34 -3.26
N ALA A 68 33.35 11.41 -2.29
CA ALA A 68 32.14 10.77 -1.81
C ALA A 68 31.16 11.78 -1.18
N TYR A 69 31.64 12.67 -0.31
CA TYR A 69 30.80 13.71 0.30
C TYR A 69 30.33 14.76 -0.71
N LEU A 70 31.23 15.24 -1.57
CA LEU A 70 30.87 16.19 -2.62
C LEU A 70 29.78 15.60 -3.53
N ALA A 71 29.93 14.34 -3.93
CA ALA A 71 28.91 13.63 -4.69
C ALA A 71 27.61 13.46 -3.88
N ALA A 72 27.67 13.12 -2.59
CA ALA A 72 26.50 12.97 -1.72
C ALA A 72 25.64 14.25 -1.68
N TYR A 73 26.28 15.41 -1.55
CA TYR A 73 25.60 16.70 -1.51
C TYR A 73 25.13 17.17 -2.88
N ALA A 74 25.96 17.05 -3.92
CA ALA A 74 25.62 17.60 -5.23
C ALA A 74 24.68 16.70 -6.07
N THR A 75 24.52 15.41 -5.74
CA THR A 75 23.59 14.51 -6.45
C THR A 75 22.14 15.02 -6.40
N VAL A 76 21.69 15.54 -5.25
CA VAL A 76 20.31 16.00 -5.04
C VAL A 76 19.96 17.19 -5.95
N PRO A 77 20.61 18.36 -5.83
CA PRO A 77 20.26 19.52 -6.65
C PRO A 77 20.50 19.27 -8.15
N LEU A 78 21.46 18.41 -8.50
CA LEU A 78 21.71 18.05 -9.89
C LEU A 78 20.55 17.20 -10.47
N ALA A 79 20.09 16.19 -9.74
CA ALA A 79 18.97 15.36 -10.17
C ALA A 79 17.67 16.18 -10.28
N GLU A 80 17.41 17.07 -9.32
CA GLU A 80 16.22 17.94 -9.31
C GLU A 80 16.20 18.93 -10.47
N ARG A 81 17.34 19.59 -10.77
CA ARG A 81 17.45 20.51 -11.91
C ARG A 81 17.20 19.82 -13.26
N LEU A 82 17.46 18.52 -13.33
CA LEU A 82 17.20 17.70 -14.52
C LEU A 82 15.80 17.08 -14.50
N GLY A 83 14.92 17.51 -13.60
CA GLY A 83 13.53 17.06 -13.50
C GLY A 83 13.37 15.66 -12.90
N GLY A 84 14.34 15.19 -12.11
CA GLY A 84 14.21 14.01 -11.25
C GLY A 84 13.80 14.39 -9.82
N ARG A 85 13.47 13.38 -9.01
CA ARG A 85 13.29 13.53 -7.55
C ARG A 85 14.43 12.86 -6.82
N MET A 86 15.01 13.50 -5.81
CA MET A 86 16.09 12.90 -5.03
C MET A 86 16.12 13.50 -3.63
N TYR A 87 16.48 12.69 -2.63
CA TYR A 87 16.54 13.13 -1.24
C TYR A 87 17.94 12.88 -0.67
N PHE A 88 18.39 13.75 0.24
CA PHE A 88 19.71 13.60 0.86
C PHE A 88 19.89 12.25 1.56
N ARG A 89 18.86 11.72 2.23
CA ARG A 89 18.89 10.37 2.83
C ARG A 89 19.20 9.27 1.82
N ARG A 90 18.58 9.32 0.62
CA ARG A 90 18.81 8.36 -0.47
C ARG A 90 20.20 8.57 -1.08
N SER A 91 20.62 9.82 -1.25
CA SER A 91 21.92 10.17 -1.84
C SER A 91 23.09 9.67 -0.99
N PHE A 92 23.07 9.95 0.31
CA PHE A 92 24.09 9.49 1.25
C PHE A 92 24.14 7.97 1.38
N LEU A 93 22.98 7.29 1.42
CA LEU A 93 22.92 5.84 1.40
C LEU A 93 23.53 5.27 0.11
N LEU A 94 23.24 5.86 -1.04
CA LEU A 94 23.75 5.43 -2.34
C LEU A 94 25.28 5.61 -2.46
N ILE A 95 25.83 6.66 -1.84
CA ILE A 95 27.29 6.84 -1.71
C ILE A 95 27.89 5.75 -0.83
N PHE A 96 27.31 5.51 0.34
CA PHE A 96 27.78 4.48 1.26
C PHE A 96 27.76 3.07 0.63
N VAL A 97 26.67 2.69 -0.04
CA VAL A 97 26.59 1.43 -0.81
C VAL A 97 27.61 1.41 -1.95
N GLY A 98 27.88 2.55 -2.58
CA GLY A 98 28.92 2.67 -3.60
C GLY A 98 30.31 2.35 -3.05
N LEU A 99 30.67 2.89 -1.88
CA LEU A 99 31.94 2.62 -1.23
C LEU A 99 32.06 1.14 -0.79
N ILE A 100 30.97 0.54 -0.27
CA ILE A 100 30.94 -0.90 0.00
C ILE A 100 31.30 -1.71 -1.27
N MET A 101 30.79 -1.30 -2.44
CA MET A 101 31.06 -1.99 -3.70
C MET A 101 32.52 -1.83 -4.16
N VAL A 102 33.09 -0.63 -4.05
CA VAL A 102 34.51 -0.38 -4.35
C VAL A 102 35.38 -1.22 -3.44
N GLY A 103 35.20 -1.11 -2.12
CA GLY A 103 35.96 -1.87 -1.14
C GLY A 103 35.82 -3.39 -1.27
N ALA A 104 34.65 -3.90 -1.70
CA ALA A 104 34.48 -5.33 -1.95
C ALA A 104 35.33 -5.82 -3.15
N ILE A 105 35.37 -5.04 -4.24
CA ILE A 105 36.19 -5.37 -5.41
C ILE A 105 37.68 -5.26 -5.07
N GLU A 106 38.09 -4.19 -4.38
CA GLU A 106 39.47 -4.03 -3.89
C GLU A 106 39.88 -5.20 -2.99
N LEU A 107 39.04 -5.58 -2.03
CA LEU A 107 39.33 -6.67 -1.10
C LEU A 107 39.54 -8.00 -1.83
N VAL A 108 38.68 -8.33 -2.80
CA VAL A 108 38.83 -9.55 -3.61
C VAL A 108 40.16 -9.54 -4.37
N VAL A 109 40.52 -8.40 -4.97
CA VAL A 109 41.78 -8.27 -5.72
C VAL A 109 42.99 -8.34 -4.79
N VAL A 110 42.97 -7.65 -3.65
CA VAL A 110 44.02 -7.69 -2.63
C VAL A 110 44.24 -9.13 -2.16
N VAL A 111 43.17 -9.83 -1.78
CA VAL A 111 43.26 -11.23 -1.31
C VAL A 111 43.84 -12.14 -2.39
N ALA A 112 43.39 -12.01 -3.64
CA ALA A 112 43.88 -12.83 -4.74
C ALA A 112 45.37 -12.57 -5.03
N LEU A 113 45.79 -11.30 -5.08
CA LEU A 113 47.19 -10.93 -5.32
C LEU A 113 48.10 -11.30 -4.16
N THR A 114 47.61 -11.22 -2.91
CA THR A 114 48.35 -11.67 -1.73
C THR A 114 48.54 -13.18 -1.74
N ALA A 115 47.49 -13.94 -2.04
CA ALA A 115 47.60 -15.38 -2.21
C ALA A 115 48.61 -15.74 -3.32
N TYR A 116 48.53 -15.06 -4.47
CA TYR A 116 49.48 -15.25 -5.56
C TYR A 116 50.93 -14.94 -5.15
N SER A 117 51.15 -13.87 -4.38
CA SER A 117 52.45 -13.49 -3.84
C SER A 117 53.00 -14.56 -2.89
N ILE A 118 52.18 -15.07 -1.97
CA ILE A 118 52.56 -16.08 -0.97
C ILE A 118 52.87 -17.42 -1.65
N PHE A 119 51.95 -17.93 -2.47
CA PHE A 119 52.13 -19.23 -3.12
C PHE A 119 53.20 -19.21 -4.23
N GLY A 120 53.40 -18.05 -4.86
CA GLY A 120 54.45 -17.83 -5.85
C GLY A 120 55.82 -17.49 -5.27
N GLY A 121 55.94 -17.27 -3.95
CA GLY A 121 57.19 -16.87 -3.30
C GLY A 121 57.71 -15.50 -3.75
N MET A 122 56.84 -14.60 -4.23
CA MET A 122 57.21 -13.26 -4.71
C MET A 122 56.88 -12.20 -3.66
N THR A 123 57.58 -11.06 -3.71
CA THR A 123 57.24 -9.89 -2.91
C THR A 123 56.05 -9.17 -3.52
N TYR A 124 55.10 -8.74 -2.69
CA TYR A 124 53.92 -8.02 -3.15
C TYR A 124 54.32 -6.63 -3.70
N ALA A 125 54.20 -6.46 -5.02
CA ALA A 125 54.52 -5.20 -5.71
C ALA A 125 53.44 -4.80 -6.73
N PHE A 126 52.20 -5.28 -6.54
CA PHE A 126 51.10 -5.05 -7.46
C PHE A 126 50.42 -3.71 -7.21
N ARG A 127 49.97 -3.06 -8.28
CA ARG A 127 49.13 -1.85 -8.20
C ARG A 127 47.65 -2.23 -8.20
N ILE A 128 46.86 -1.53 -7.37
CA ILE A 128 45.44 -1.85 -7.11
C ILE A 128 44.51 -0.75 -7.65
N ASP A 129 45.05 0.37 -8.14
CA ASP A 129 44.30 1.50 -8.68
C ASP A 129 43.36 1.11 -9.84
N ARG A 130 43.76 0.15 -10.68
CA ARG A 130 42.88 -0.41 -11.74
C ARG A 130 41.66 -1.14 -11.17
N ALA A 131 41.76 -1.79 -10.00
CA ALA A 131 40.63 -2.40 -9.32
C ALA A 131 39.65 -1.35 -8.77
N VAL A 132 40.16 -0.21 -8.31
CA VAL A 132 39.33 0.94 -7.90
C VAL A 132 38.51 1.48 -9.07
N VAL A 133 39.12 1.59 -10.26
CA VAL A 133 38.41 1.97 -11.49
C VAL A 133 37.28 0.99 -11.79
N LEU A 134 37.53 -0.33 -11.69
CA LEU A 134 36.48 -1.34 -11.86
C LEU A 134 35.36 -1.18 -10.81
N GLY A 135 35.74 -0.91 -9.56
CA GLY A 135 34.83 -0.59 -8.45
C GLY A 135 33.92 0.59 -8.77
N TYR A 136 34.48 1.72 -9.20
CA TYR A 136 33.70 2.89 -9.59
C TYR A 136 32.83 2.65 -10.83
N GLY A 137 33.22 1.75 -11.74
CA GLY A 137 32.36 1.25 -12.81
C GLY A 137 31.11 0.57 -12.26
N ALA A 138 31.26 -0.33 -11.29
CA ALA A 138 30.14 -0.97 -10.60
C ALA A 138 29.27 0.06 -9.83
N VAL A 139 29.89 1.08 -9.21
CA VAL A 139 29.17 2.20 -8.59
C VAL A 139 28.34 2.96 -9.63
N LEU A 140 28.90 3.26 -10.80
CA LEU A 140 28.16 3.92 -11.88
C LEU A 140 26.94 3.10 -12.30
N TRP A 141 27.11 1.78 -12.45
CA TRP A 141 26.02 0.87 -12.81
C TRP A 141 24.89 0.92 -11.78
N ILE A 142 25.21 0.75 -10.49
CA ILE A 142 24.22 0.77 -9.39
C ILE A 142 23.51 2.13 -9.35
N ARG A 143 24.26 3.23 -9.43
CA ARG A 143 23.71 4.58 -9.41
C ARG A 143 22.81 4.84 -10.61
N ALA A 144 23.21 4.42 -11.81
CA ALA A 144 22.41 4.59 -13.01
C ALA A 144 21.09 3.82 -12.93
N VAL A 145 21.12 2.57 -12.46
CA VAL A 145 19.90 1.76 -12.25
C VAL A 145 18.99 2.41 -11.21
N ILE A 146 19.52 2.74 -10.03
CA ILE A 146 18.72 3.28 -8.92
C ILE A 146 18.14 4.66 -9.25
N LEU A 147 18.93 5.57 -9.81
CA LEU A 147 18.43 6.90 -10.17
C LEU A 147 17.41 6.85 -11.32
N THR A 148 17.58 5.93 -12.27
CA THR A 148 16.55 5.73 -13.31
C THR A 148 15.26 5.21 -12.71
N ALA A 149 15.34 4.28 -11.75
CA ALA A 149 14.19 3.69 -11.10
C ALA A 149 13.48 4.61 -10.10
N THR A 150 14.21 5.54 -9.46
CA THR A 150 13.69 6.32 -8.30
C THR A 150 13.70 7.83 -8.49
N SER A 151 14.39 8.35 -9.51
CA SER A 151 14.50 9.79 -9.77
C SER A 151 13.82 10.20 -11.07
N ASN A 152 14.30 9.70 -12.22
CA ASN A 152 13.73 10.01 -13.53
C ASN A 152 13.93 8.83 -14.49
N SER A 153 12.89 8.41 -15.21
CA SER A 153 12.97 7.23 -16.10
C SER A 153 13.81 7.45 -17.38
N MET A 154 14.21 8.69 -17.68
CA MET A 154 15.05 9.02 -18.83
C MET A 154 16.54 9.06 -18.48
N TYR A 155 17.30 8.16 -19.10
CA TYR A 155 18.74 7.96 -18.86
C TYR A 155 19.60 9.22 -19.03
N VAL A 156 19.29 10.04 -20.03
CA VAL A 156 20.04 11.27 -20.32
C VAL A 156 19.91 12.27 -19.18
N ARG A 157 18.79 12.26 -18.46
CA ARG A 157 18.55 13.13 -17.30
C ARG A 157 19.16 12.58 -16.01
N THR A 158 19.35 11.27 -15.89
CA THR A 158 19.95 10.65 -14.70
C THR A 158 21.46 10.46 -14.79
N LEU A 159 22.03 10.35 -16.00
CA LEU A 159 23.45 10.14 -16.24
C LEU A 159 24.37 11.14 -15.51
N PRO A 160 24.12 12.48 -15.52
CA PRO A 160 24.97 13.42 -14.82
C PRO A 160 25.04 13.16 -13.30
N ALA A 161 23.89 12.91 -12.67
CA ALA A 161 23.80 12.60 -11.25
C ALA A 161 24.41 11.21 -10.94
N ALA A 162 24.22 10.23 -11.80
CA ALA A 162 24.79 8.89 -11.64
C ALA A 162 26.32 8.90 -11.70
N SER A 163 26.89 9.69 -12.63
CA SER A 163 28.33 9.77 -12.90
C SER A 163 29.12 10.56 -11.86
N LEU A 164 28.44 11.37 -11.04
CA LEU A 164 29.10 12.30 -10.13
C LEU A 164 30.09 11.62 -9.16
N HIS A 165 29.70 10.52 -8.51
CA HIS A 165 30.59 9.82 -7.59
C HIS A 165 31.74 9.10 -8.30
N PRO A 166 31.51 8.28 -9.34
CA PRO A 166 32.60 7.67 -10.13
C PRO A 166 33.59 8.67 -10.71
N VAL A 167 33.12 9.80 -11.26
CA VAL A 167 33.99 10.81 -11.88
C VAL A 167 34.81 11.56 -10.83
N LEU A 168 34.19 12.01 -9.74
CA LEU A 168 34.92 12.66 -8.64
C LEU A 168 35.89 11.68 -7.97
N GLY A 169 35.50 10.41 -7.83
CA GLY A 169 36.35 9.34 -7.31
C GLY A 169 37.56 9.07 -8.19
N LEU A 170 37.37 9.04 -9.52
CA LEU A 170 38.46 8.96 -10.49
C LEU A 170 39.41 10.15 -10.38
N ILE A 171 38.91 11.36 -10.16
CA ILE A 171 39.75 12.55 -9.92
C ILE A 171 40.57 12.37 -8.63
N GLY A 172 39.95 11.92 -7.54
CA GLY A 172 40.64 11.62 -6.29
C GLY A 172 41.74 10.57 -6.46
N LEU A 173 41.44 9.47 -7.16
CA LEU A 173 42.39 8.42 -7.51
C LEU A 173 43.51 8.93 -8.42
N ALA A 174 43.20 9.77 -9.40
CA ALA A 174 44.20 10.37 -10.30
C ALA A 174 45.21 11.23 -9.55
N VAL A 175 44.76 12.01 -8.58
CA VAL A 175 45.64 12.83 -7.72
C VAL A 175 46.50 11.94 -6.83
N PHE A 176 45.93 10.90 -6.23
CA PHE A 176 46.64 10.02 -5.30
C PHE A 176 47.63 9.07 -5.99
N ALA A 177 47.17 8.35 -7.01
CA ALA A 177 47.93 7.32 -7.72
C ALA A 177 48.73 7.87 -8.92
N ARG A 178 48.59 9.17 -9.25
CA ARG A 178 49.23 9.85 -10.38
C ARG A 178 48.96 9.13 -11.71
N LEU A 179 47.67 8.92 -12.00
CA LEU A 179 47.22 8.23 -13.21
C LEU A 179 47.66 8.97 -14.48
N GLY A 180 48.09 8.21 -15.48
CA GLY A 180 48.44 8.74 -16.81
C GLY A 180 47.21 8.95 -17.69
N VAL A 181 47.39 9.58 -18.86
CA VAL A 181 46.31 9.85 -19.82
C VAL A 181 45.63 8.54 -20.27
N TRP A 182 46.40 7.48 -20.51
CA TRP A 182 45.85 6.19 -20.92
C TRP A 182 45.07 5.47 -19.81
N ASP A 183 45.46 5.65 -18.54
CA ASP A 183 44.68 5.13 -17.41
C ASP A 183 43.31 5.83 -17.32
N ILE A 184 43.25 7.13 -17.62
CA ILE A 184 42.00 7.90 -17.68
C ILE A 184 41.13 7.42 -18.86
N VAL A 185 41.71 7.22 -20.04
CA VAL A 185 40.98 6.71 -21.22
C VAL A 185 40.40 5.32 -20.93
N MET A 186 41.20 4.42 -20.33
CA MET A 186 40.75 3.11 -19.89
C MET A 186 39.60 3.23 -18.88
N ALA A 187 39.71 4.11 -17.88
CA ALA A 187 38.66 4.31 -16.90
C ALA A 187 37.34 4.80 -17.51
N LEU A 188 37.41 5.74 -18.46
CA LEU A 188 36.23 6.22 -19.18
C LEU A 188 35.60 5.12 -20.06
N ALA A 189 36.40 4.27 -20.70
CA ALA A 189 35.91 3.13 -21.45
C ALA A 189 35.19 2.11 -20.56
N VAL A 190 35.76 1.80 -19.39
CA VAL A 190 35.12 0.96 -18.35
C VAL A 190 33.81 1.60 -17.90
N TYR A 191 33.78 2.90 -17.58
CA TYR A 191 32.55 3.58 -17.14
C TYR A 191 31.47 3.57 -18.23
N ALA A 192 31.83 3.81 -19.49
CA ALA A 192 30.89 3.72 -20.61
C ALA A 192 30.27 2.32 -20.72
N LEU A 193 31.07 1.26 -20.59
CA LEU A 193 30.60 -0.13 -20.59
C LEU A 193 29.61 -0.39 -19.44
N PHE A 194 29.94 0.01 -18.22
CA PHE A 194 29.05 -0.17 -17.07
C PHE A 194 27.75 0.64 -17.21
N PHE A 195 27.81 1.86 -17.74
CA PHE A 195 26.61 2.65 -18.01
C PHE A 195 25.71 2.00 -19.06
N LEU A 196 26.26 1.55 -20.20
CA LEU A 196 25.50 0.85 -21.23
C LEU A 196 24.86 -0.45 -20.69
N SER A 197 25.59 -1.18 -19.86
CA SER A 197 25.06 -2.36 -19.16
C SER A 197 23.90 -2.02 -18.21
N ALA A 198 23.98 -0.90 -17.48
CA ALA A 198 22.88 -0.43 -16.63
C ALA A 198 21.65 0.00 -17.43
N VAL A 199 21.84 0.62 -18.60
CA VAL A 199 20.75 0.92 -19.54
C VAL A 199 20.09 -0.38 -20.02
N ALA A 200 20.89 -1.39 -20.39
CA ALA A 200 20.35 -2.70 -20.78
C ALA A 200 19.52 -3.35 -19.65
N TYR A 201 20.03 -3.32 -18.40
CA TYR A 201 19.32 -3.86 -17.24
C TYR A 201 17.96 -3.18 -17.01
N THR A 202 17.95 -1.85 -17.02
CA THR A 202 16.72 -1.07 -16.79
C THR A 202 15.71 -1.23 -17.93
N GLU A 203 16.15 -1.35 -19.18
CA GLU A 203 15.26 -1.67 -20.31
C GLU A 203 14.66 -3.08 -20.19
N ILE A 204 15.42 -4.06 -19.69
CA ILE A 204 14.87 -5.38 -19.37
C ILE A 204 13.83 -5.28 -18.25
N ALA A 205 14.11 -4.48 -17.21
CA ALA A 205 13.22 -4.28 -16.06
C ALA A 205 11.87 -3.65 -16.42
N LYS A 206 11.82 -2.72 -17.40
CA LYS A 206 10.59 -2.02 -17.80
C LYS A 206 9.61 -2.91 -18.58
N ARG A 207 10.13 -3.90 -19.34
CA ARG A 207 9.36 -4.66 -20.34
C ARG A 207 8.10 -5.37 -19.80
N PRO A 208 8.12 -6.05 -18.65
CA PRO A 208 6.94 -6.80 -18.21
C PRO A 208 5.73 -5.92 -17.90
N LEU A 209 5.90 -4.80 -17.18
CA LEU A 209 4.81 -3.86 -16.92
C LEU A 209 4.34 -3.13 -18.19
N LEU A 210 5.28 -2.73 -19.06
CA LEU A 210 4.92 -2.12 -20.35
C LEU A 210 4.06 -3.06 -21.19
N ARG A 211 4.36 -4.36 -21.21
CA ARG A 211 3.55 -5.36 -21.94
C ARG A 211 2.17 -5.58 -21.31
N SER A 212 2.09 -5.61 -19.98
CA SER A 212 0.84 -5.89 -19.28
C SER A 212 -0.13 -4.70 -19.22
N PHE A 213 0.40 -3.48 -19.15
CA PHE A 213 -0.40 -2.27 -18.85
C PHE A 213 -0.11 -1.07 -19.76
N GLY A 214 0.84 -1.16 -20.70
CA GLY A 214 1.25 -0.01 -21.51
C GLY A 214 1.94 1.10 -20.71
N ALA A 215 2.28 0.84 -19.44
CA ALA A 215 2.83 1.81 -18.51
C ALA A 215 4.29 1.51 -18.15
N ASP A 216 5.08 2.56 -17.94
CA ASP A 216 6.46 2.45 -17.49
C ASP A 216 6.51 1.95 -16.04
N GLY A 217 6.94 0.70 -15.85
CA GLY A 217 7.02 0.08 -14.54
C GLY A 217 7.99 0.75 -13.57
N LEU A 218 9.01 1.46 -14.07
CA LEU A 218 9.89 2.27 -13.22
C LEU A 218 9.21 3.53 -12.73
N LYS A 219 8.32 4.13 -13.55
CA LYS A 219 7.48 5.24 -13.11
C LYS A 219 6.55 4.80 -11.99
N LEU A 220 5.89 3.65 -12.14
CA LEU A 220 5.03 3.07 -11.10
C LEU A 220 5.80 2.78 -9.81
N LEU A 221 6.97 2.15 -9.90
CA LEU A 221 7.83 1.87 -8.73
C LEU A 221 8.19 3.16 -7.99
N ARG A 222 8.61 4.20 -8.73
CA ARG A 222 8.94 5.50 -8.15
C ARG A 222 7.75 6.10 -7.42
N SER A 223 6.59 6.20 -8.06
CA SER A 223 5.41 6.82 -7.46
C SER A 223 4.93 6.05 -6.21
N THR A 224 5.04 4.72 -6.22
CA THR A 224 4.78 3.88 -5.03
C THR A 224 5.79 4.14 -3.91
N LEU A 225 7.09 4.25 -4.22
CA LEU A 225 8.12 4.55 -3.23
C LEU A 225 7.97 5.96 -2.63
N ASP A 226 7.58 6.94 -3.44
CA ASP A 226 7.30 8.31 -2.98
C ASP A 226 6.09 8.31 -2.04
N GLN A 227 5.04 7.54 -2.34
CA GLN A 227 3.89 7.40 -1.45
C GLN A 227 4.23 6.75 -0.10
N TYR A 228 5.02 5.68 -0.09
CA TYR A 228 5.41 5.01 1.17
C TYR A 228 6.45 5.79 1.98
N GLY A 229 7.40 6.45 1.31
CA GLY A 229 8.54 7.07 1.95
C GLY A 229 8.34 8.54 2.31
N GLU A 230 7.59 9.29 1.49
CA GLU A 230 7.54 10.75 1.53
C GLU A 230 6.11 11.30 1.63
N GLN A 231 5.09 10.51 1.25
CA GLN A 231 3.67 10.91 1.20
C GLN A 231 3.42 12.20 0.40
N GLU A 232 4.17 12.39 -0.70
CA GLU A 232 4.03 13.58 -1.55
C GLU A 232 2.79 13.51 -2.44
N GLU A 233 2.07 14.64 -2.55
CA GLU A 233 0.92 14.81 -3.46
C GLU A 233 1.27 14.50 -4.92
N SER A 234 2.51 14.80 -5.32
CA SER A 234 3.01 14.54 -6.68
C SER A 234 3.12 13.05 -7.00
N GLY A 235 3.41 12.22 -6.00
CA GLY A 235 3.42 10.75 -6.09
C GLY A 235 2.00 10.20 -6.21
N VAL A 236 1.06 10.72 -5.41
CA VAL A 236 -0.37 10.37 -5.48
C VAL A 236 -0.93 10.66 -6.87
N ALA A 237 -0.68 11.86 -7.42
CA ALA A 237 -1.18 12.25 -8.74
C ALA A 237 -0.64 11.35 -9.87
N GLU A 238 0.62 10.92 -9.80
CA GLU A 238 1.20 9.99 -10.77
C GLU A 238 0.58 8.59 -10.68
N LEU A 239 0.32 8.10 -9.46
CA LEU A 239 -0.37 6.83 -9.23
C LEU A 239 -1.81 6.88 -9.74
N GLU A 240 -2.55 7.94 -9.43
CA GLU A 240 -3.92 8.13 -9.92
C GLU A 240 -3.98 8.23 -11.45
N THR A 241 -3.00 8.89 -12.09
CA THR A 241 -2.91 8.91 -13.57
C THR A 241 -2.72 7.50 -14.13
N PHE A 242 -1.89 6.68 -13.48
CA PHE A 242 -1.69 5.29 -13.87
C PHE A 242 -2.98 4.48 -13.68
N PHE A 243 -3.61 4.57 -12.51
CA PHE A 243 -4.85 3.86 -12.22
C PHE A 243 -6.00 4.28 -13.14
N ASP A 244 -6.12 5.56 -13.47
CA ASP A 244 -7.09 6.05 -14.47
C ASP A 244 -6.84 5.45 -15.85
N SER A 245 -5.57 5.33 -16.26
CA SER A 245 -5.19 4.77 -17.57
C SER A 245 -5.52 3.28 -17.74
N ILE A 246 -5.56 2.53 -16.63
CA ILE A 246 -5.91 1.10 -16.63
C ILE A 246 -7.34 0.83 -16.17
N SER A 247 -8.07 1.87 -15.77
CA SER A 247 -9.43 1.76 -15.24
C SER A 247 -10.45 1.38 -16.31
N VAL A 248 -11.56 0.79 -15.86
CA VAL A 248 -12.75 0.55 -16.68
C VAL A 248 -13.92 1.35 -16.14
N ARG A 249 -14.85 1.72 -17.03
CA ARG A 249 -16.11 2.34 -16.63
C ARG A 249 -17.07 1.28 -16.14
N ALA A 250 -17.65 1.51 -14.98
CA ALA A 250 -18.63 0.65 -14.35
C ALA A 250 -19.82 1.47 -13.83
N ARG A 251 -20.85 0.74 -13.40
CA ARG A 251 -21.93 1.26 -12.57
C ARG A 251 -21.73 0.73 -11.17
N VAL A 252 -21.66 1.62 -10.19
CA VAL A 252 -21.50 1.24 -8.79
C VAL A 252 -22.76 1.62 -8.03
N ARG A 253 -23.21 0.73 -7.14
CA ARG A 253 -24.40 0.96 -6.32
C ARG A 253 -24.02 1.67 -5.02
N VAL A 254 -24.87 2.57 -4.56
CA VAL A 254 -24.75 3.19 -3.24
C VAL A 254 -26.11 3.09 -2.56
N GLY A 255 -26.14 2.46 -1.38
CA GLY A 255 -27.32 2.41 -0.52
C GLY A 255 -27.06 3.08 0.83
N GLY A 256 -28.10 3.59 1.47
CA GLY A 256 -27.96 4.22 2.77
C GLY A 256 -29.25 4.59 3.48
N LEU A 257 -29.09 5.08 4.70
CA LEU A 257 -30.14 5.58 5.57
C LEU A 257 -29.79 7.01 5.98
N ALA A 258 -30.75 7.93 5.85
CA ALA A 258 -30.66 9.28 6.41
C ALA A 258 -31.63 9.42 7.59
N PHE A 259 -31.13 9.93 8.71
CA PHE A 259 -31.90 10.13 9.93
C PHE A 259 -32.12 11.63 10.15
N ARG A 260 -33.38 12.07 10.25
CA ARG A 260 -33.74 13.48 10.38
C ARG A 260 -34.39 13.77 11.74
N SER A 261 -33.79 14.68 12.50
CA SER A 261 -34.35 15.24 13.75
C SER A 261 -34.64 16.72 13.53
N ALA A 262 -35.82 17.21 13.92
CA ALA A 262 -36.14 18.64 13.93
C ALA A 262 -35.70 19.42 12.65
N LYS A 263 -35.93 18.85 11.46
CA LYS A 263 -35.55 19.36 10.12
C LYS A 263 -34.05 19.37 9.77
N ARG A 264 -33.17 18.87 10.62
CA ARG A 264 -31.74 18.63 10.29
C ARG A 264 -31.45 17.15 10.10
N ILE A 265 -30.50 16.82 9.23
CA ILE A 265 -30.00 15.45 9.15
C ILE A 265 -29.09 15.20 10.35
N LYS A 266 -29.52 14.32 11.26
CA LYS A 266 -28.77 13.92 12.44
C LYS A 266 -27.55 13.09 12.04
N ALA A 267 -27.76 12.07 11.23
CA ALA A 267 -26.74 11.12 10.81
C ALA A 267 -27.08 10.51 9.45
N ILE A 268 -26.07 10.02 8.75
CA ILE A 268 -26.20 9.24 7.52
C ILE A 268 -25.39 7.96 7.68
N PHE A 269 -26.00 6.83 7.32
CA PHE A 269 -25.33 5.53 7.21
C PHE A 269 -25.27 5.15 5.73
N LEU A 270 -24.09 4.78 5.22
CA LEU A 270 -23.86 4.45 3.81
C LEU A 270 -23.20 3.08 3.69
N ALA A 271 -23.56 2.36 2.63
CA ALA A 271 -22.91 1.15 2.18
C ALA A 271 -22.71 1.23 0.65
N PRO A 272 -21.61 1.85 0.18
CA PRO A 272 -21.28 1.89 -1.23
C PRO A 272 -20.66 0.56 -1.69
N THR A 273 -21.04 0.09 -2.89
CA THR A 273 -20.33 -0.97 -3.64
C THR A 273 -19.09 -0.38 -4.31
N VAL A 274 -18.21 0.19 -3.48
CA VAL A 274 -16.97 0.84 -3.89
C VAL A 274 -15.91 0.47 -2.86
N HIS A 275 -14.80 -0.09 -3.31
CA HIS A 275 -13.78 -0.62 -2.41
C HIS A 275 -12.91 0.50 -1.81
N PRO A 276 -12.68 0.52 -0.49
CA PRO A 276 -11.87 1.51 0.23
C PRO A 276 -10.34 1.31 0.14
N GLY A 277 -9.84 0.99 -1.06
CA GLY A 277 -8.44 0.73 -1.38
C GLY A 277 -7.90 1.60 -2.54
N PRO A 278 -6.66 1.40 -3.01
CA PRO A 278 -5.82 0.23 -2.77
C PRO A 278 -4.82 0.36 -1.61
N MET A 279 -4.34 1.56 -1.27
CA MET A 279 -3.27 1.75 -0.27
C MET A 279 -3.15 3.19 0.24
N GLY A 280 -2.86 3.33 1.54
CA GLY A 280 -2.55 4.62 2.18
C GLY A 280 -3.68 5.64 1.98
N PHE A 281 -3.42 6.68 1.20
CA PHE A 281 -4.42 7.73 0.92
C PHE A 281 -4.68 7.91 -0.58
N VAL A 282 -4.16 7.01 -1.42
CA VAL A 282 -4.23 7.11 -2.88
C VAL A 282 -5.61 6.67 -3.36
N SER A 283 -6.19 7.41 -4.31
CA SER A 283 -7.43 7.04 -4.99
C SER A 283 -8.62 6.78 -4.03
N GLY A 284 -9.13 5.56 -3.98
CA GLY A 284 -10.24 5.15 -3.10
C GLY A 284 -9.85 4.91 -1.66
N SER A 285 -8.56 4.82 -1.33
CA SER A 285 -8.13 4.57 0.05
C SER A 285 -8.50 5.75 0.94
N ASP A 286 -8.82 5.49 2.20
CA ASP A 286 -9.49 6.47 3.08
C ASP A 286 -10.88 6.90 2.59
N LEU A 287 -11.60 5.99 1.90
CA LEU A 287 -12.97 6.18 1.41
C LEU A 287 -13.90 6.74 2.49
N PRO A 288 -13.95 6.20 3.73
CA PRO A 288 -14.90 6.67 4.74
C PRO A 288 -14.70 8.15 5.06
N THR A 289 -13.45 8.59 5.23
CA THR A 289 -13.12 9.99 5.50
C THR A 289 -13.43 10.89 4.30
N LYS A 290 -13.05 10.47 3.10
CA LYS A 290 -13.28 11.24 1.85
C LYS A 290 -14.78 11.44 1.59
N VAL A 291 -15.58 10.38 1.71
CA VAL A 291 -17.03 10.45 1.50
C VAL A 291 -17.71 11.31 2.58
N ALA A 292 -17.37 11.10 3.86
CA ALA A 292 -17.93 11.89 4.96
C ALA A 292 -17.59 13.38 4.86
N ARG A 293 -16.35 13.73 4.45
CA ARG A 293 -15.95 15.11 4.19
C ARG A 293 -16.79 15.74 3.08
N GLY A 294 -17.09 14.98 2.03
CA GLY A 294 -17.95 15.44 0.93
C GLY A 294 -19.42 15.66 1.31
N LEU A 295 -19.87 15.20 2.48
CA LEU A 295 -21.25 15.29 2.97
C LEU A 295 -21.40 16.14 4.24
N THR A 296 -20.33 16.81 4.67
CA THR A 296 -20.29 17.57 5.93
C THR A 296 -21.33 18.69 5.99
N ASP A 297 -21.74 19.22 4.85
CA ASP A 297 -22.80 20.23 4.76
C ASP A 297 -24.21 19.67 5.02
N LEU A 298 -24.42 18.35 4.87
CA LEU A 298 -25.64 17.68 5.33
C LEU A 298 -25.54 17.33 6.83
N THR A 299 -24.43 16.70 7.24
CA THR A 299 -24.14 16.35 8.63
C THR A 299 -22.67 15.96 8.81
N PRO A 300 -22.04 16.24 9.96
CA PRO A 300 -20.72 15.68 10.29
C PRO A 300 -20.77 14.18 10.65
N ASN A 301 -21.96 13.62 10.90
CA ASN A 301 -22.16 12.26 11.42
C ASN A 301 -22.47 11.29 10.27
N VAL A 302 -21.43 10.90 9.54
CA VAL A 302 -21.55 10.00 8.37
C VAL A 302 -20.78 8.72 8.63
N LEU A 303 -21.50 7.60 8.73
CA LEU A 303 -20.92 6.26 8.79
C LEU A 303 -20.87 5.69 7.38
N VAL A 304 -19.70 5.22 6.97
CA VAL A 304 -19.50 4.59 5.65
C VAL A 304 -19.05 3.16 5.87
N ALA A 305 -20.02 2.25 5.96
CA ALA A 305 -19.76 0.83 6.10
C ALA A 305 -19.26 0.22 4.79
N HIS A 306 -18.57 -0.91 4.89
CA HIS A 306 -18.13 -1.67 3.73
C HIS A 306 -19.35 -2.33 3.05
N GLY A 307 -19.59 -1.97 1.78
CA GLY A 307 -20.59 -2.64 0.94
C GLY A 307 -20.00 -3.90 0.28
N PRO A 308 -20.80 -4.68 -0.48
CA PRO A 308 -20.29 -5.86 -1.17
C PRO A 308 -19.44 -5.43 -2.36
N THR A 309 -18.14 -5.66 -2.29
CA THR A 309 -17.14 -5.12 -3.22
C THR A 309 -15.86 -5.93 -3.12
N THR A 310 -15.01 -5.92 -4.14
CA THR A 310 -13.66 -6.49 -4.10
C THR A 310 -12.65 -5.42 -4.52
N HIS A 311 -11.37 -5.75 -4.52
CA HIS A 311 -10.34 -4.86 -5.08
C HIS A 311 -10.54 -4.48 -6.56
N ASP A 312 -11.37 -5.19 -7.32
CA ASP A 312 -11.70 -4.81 -8.70
C ASP A 312 -12.53 -3.52 -8.74
N GLU A 313 -13.32 -3.24 -7.71
CA GLU A 313 -14.11 -2.01 -7.54
C GLU A 313 -13.37 -0.89 -6.79
N ASN A 314 -12.04 -0.98 -6.66
CA ASN A 314 -11.23 0.16 -6.21
C ASN A 314 -11.44 1.36 -7.16
N PRO A 315 -11.80 2.54 -6.65
CA PRO A 315 -11.80 3.77 -7.44
C PRO A 315 -10.47 3.99 -8.15
N ALA A 316 -10.52 4.56 -9.36
CA ALA A 316 -9.31 4.90 -10.10
C ALA A 316 -8.63 6.18 -9.59
N THR A 317 -9.42 7.14 -9.09
CA THR A 317 -8.91 8.43 -8.58
C THR A 317 -9.70 8.93 -7.36
N THR A 318 -9.15 9.89 -6.61
CA THR A 318 -9.87 10.59 -5.54
C THR A 318 -11.09 11.35 -6.07
N ALA A 319 -11.05 11.80 -7.34
CA ALA A 319 -12.19 12.47 -7.98
C ALA A 319 -13.38 11.52 -8.20
N GLU A 320 -13.15 10.22 -8.43
CA GLU A 320 -14.21 9.23 -8.52
C GLU A 320 -14.94 9.07 -7.18
N VAL A 321 -14.21 9.08 -6.06
CA VAL A 321 -14.80 9.03 -4.71
C VAL A 321 -15.79 10.18 -4.48
N LYS A 322 -15.50 11.38 -4.98
CA LYS A 322 -16.40 12.54 -4.83
C LYS A 322 -17.79 12.28 -5.42
N LYS A 323 -17.89 11.51 -6.50
CA LYS A 323 -19.17 11.15 -7.14
C LYS A 323 -20.09 10.40 -6.16
N VAL A 324 -19.54 9.66 -5.20
CA VAL A 324 -20.31 8.99 -4.14
C VAL A 324 -21.04 10.02 -3.28
N SER A 325 -20.31 11.02 -2.76
CA SER A 325 -20.91 12.09 -1.96
C SER A 325 -21.92 12.92 -2.75
N ASP A 326 -21.64 13.22 -4.01
CA ASP A 326 -22.56 13.96 -4.88
C ASP A 326 -23.87 13.18 -5.11
N ALA A 327 -23.78 11.88 -5.41
CA ALA A 327 -24.96 11.03 -5.59
C ALA A 327 -25.77 10.87 -4.29
N VAL A 328 -25.10 10.69 -3.14
CA VAL A 328 -25.78 10.60 -1.84
C VAL A 328 -26.55 11.89 -1.53
N ARG A 329 -25.97 13.06 -1.83
CA ARG A 329 -26.64 14.35 -1.64
C ARG A 329 -27.93 14.44 -2.43
N GLU A 330 -27.90 14.07 -3.70
CA GLU A 330 -29.08 14.06 -4.56
C GLU A 330 -30.13 13.09 -4.02
N MET A 331 -29.73 11.86 -3.68
CA MET A 331 -30.62 10.84 -3.14
C MET A 331 -31.29 11.28 -1.83
N VAL A 332 -30.52 11.81 -0.87
CA VAL A 332 -31.05 12.30 0.41
C VAL A 332 -32.04 13.45 0.20
N SER A 333 -31.78 14.34 -0.76
CA SER A 333 -32.67 15.46 -1.07
C SER A 333 -34.03 15.01 -1.65
N ALA A 334 -34.03 13.90 -2.40
CA ALA A 334 -35.23 13.32 -3.01
C ALA A 334 -35.93 12.28 -2.12
N ALA A 335 -35.32 11.87 -1.00
CA ALA A 335 -35.81 10.76 -0.20
C ALA A 335 -37.06 11.11 0.61
N THR A 336 -37.96 10.13 0.73
CA THR A 336 -39.16 10.24 1.57
C THR A 336 -38.84 9.73 2.97
N PHE A 337 -39.06 10.59 3.97
CA PHE A 337 -38.80 10.28 5.37
C PHE A 337 -40.08 9.77 6.05
N GLY A 338 -39.94 8.73 6.88
CA GLY A 338 -41.02 8.15 7.66
C GLY A 338 -40.61 7.90 9.11
N PRO A 339 -41.56 7.94 10.06
CA PRO A 339 -41.25 7.82 11.49
C PRO A 339 -41.20 6.37 12.00
N LYS A 340 -41.54 5.37 11.17
CA LYS A 340 -41.71 3.98 11.61
C LYS A 340 -40.63 3.04 11.08
N VAL A 341 -39.99 2.31 12.00
CA VAL A 341 -38.91 1.35 11.72
C VAL A 341 -39.20 0.03 12.42
N GLY A 342 -38.95 -1.09 11.75
CA GLY A 342 -39.11 -2.43 12.28
C GLY A 342 -38.04 -2.77 13.32
N ARG A 343 -38.34 -3.73 14.20
CA ARG A 343 -37.31 -4.35 15.04
C ARG A 343 -36.25 -5.05 14.18
N ALA A 344 -35.02 -5.10 14.67
CA ALA A 344 -33.95 -5.83 14.03
C ALA A 344 -34.10 -7.34 14.29
N CYS A 345 -33.89 -8.15 13.26
CA CYS A 345 -34.01 -9.59 13.27
C CYS A 345 -32.72 -10.23 12.77
N ARG A 346 -32.13 -11.12 13.58
CA ARG A 346 -30.96 -11.89 13.20
C ARG A 346 -31.36 -13.30 12.79
N VAL A 347 -30.85 -13.73 11.65
CA VAL A 347 -30.99 -15.12 11.18
C VAL A 347 -29.60 -15.67 10.88
N THR A 348 -29.42 -16.96 11.14
CA THR A 348 -28.23 -17.71 10.76
C THR A 348 -28.64 -18.82 9.80
N TYR A 349 -27.90 -18.96 8.71
CA TYR A 349 -28.04 -20.06 7.77
C TYR A 349 -26.65 -20.68 7.55
N ALA A 350 -26.51 -21.95 7.93
CA ALA A 350 -25.21 -22.63 7.96
C ALA A 350 -24.14 -21.79 8.69
N ARG A 351 -23.11 -21.31 7.99
CA ARG A 351 -22.01 -20.52 8.56
C ARG A 351 -22.26 -19.00 8.53
N ALA A 352 -23.25 -18.54 7.77
CA ALA A 352 -23.55 -17.13 7.58
C ALA A 352 -24.58 -16.61 8.58
N SER A 353 -24.39 -15.39 9.08
CA SER A 353 -25.37 -14.64 9.87
C SER A 353 -25.73 -13.35 9.15
N ALA A 354 -27.02 -13.00 9.18
CA ALA A 354 -27.52 -11.72 8.70
C ALA A 354 -28.39 -11.06 9.77
N LEU A 355 -28.07 -9.81 10.10
CA LEU A 355 -28.92 -8.92 10.91
C LEU A 355 -29.66 -8.00 9.95
N ALA A 356 -31.00 -8.10 9.91
CA ALA A 356 -31.83 -7.28 9.05
C ALA A 356 -32.76 -6.37 9.84
N GLN A 357 -33.01 -5.16 9.33
CA GLN A 357 -33.96 -4.20 9.92
C GLN A 357 -34.72 -3.45 8.81
N ALA A 358 -36.05 -3.42 8.92
CA ALA A 358 -36.91 -2.80 7.93
C ALA A 358 -37.14 -1.30 8.21
N PHE A 359 -36.95 -0.46 7.20
CA PHE A 359 -37.18 0.99 7.20
C PHE A 359 -38.26 1.31 6.16
N GLY A 360 -39.53 1.29 6.60
CA GLY A 360 -40.63 1.20 5.65
C GLY A 360 -40.58 -0.13 4.91
N ASP A 361 -40.48 -0.09 3.59
CA ASP A 361 -40.42 -1.29 2.74
C ASP A 361 -38.99 -1.61 2.28
N ASP A 362 -38.01 -0.78 2.62
CA ASP A 362 -36.60 -1.09 2.38
C ASP A 362 -35.99 -1.79 3.59
N VAL A 363 -34.92 -2.56 3.38
CA VAL A 363 -34.27 -3.34 4.44
C VAL A 363 -32.77 -3.08 4.47
N LEU A 364 -32.23 -2.77 5.65
CA LEU A 364 -30.79 -2.85 5.91
C LEU A 364 -30.45 -4.30 6.26
N ILE A 365 -29.42 -4.85 5.62
CA ILE A 365 -28.93 -6.22 5.84
C ILE A 365 -27.44 -6.12 6.16
N VAL A 366 -27.05 -6.48 7.38
CA VAL A 366 -25.65 -6.59 7.80
C VAL A 366 -25.26 -8.06 7.86
N ALA A 367 -24.38 -8.47 6.96
CA ALA A 367 -24.03 -9.85 6.70
C ALA A 367 -22.63 -10.15 7.27
N SER A 368 -22.46 -11.32 7.91
CA SER A 368 -21.19 -11.71 8.53
C SER A 368 -21.03 -13.22 8.48
N PHE A 369 -19.78 -13.68 8.32
CA PHE A 369 -19.40 -15.07 8.52
C PHE A 369 -18.82 -15.36 9.90
N ALA A 370 -18.59 -14.34 10.74
CA ALA A 370 -18.03 -14.50 12.07
C ALA A 370 -18.82 -15.54 12.89
N PRO A 371 -18.14 -16.50 13.55
CA PRO A 371 -16.70 -16.53 13.82
C PRO A 371 -15.82 -17.13 12.70
N ASN A 372 -16.41 -17.54 11.57
CA ASN A 372 -15.65 -18.09 10.45
C ASN A 372 -14.95 -16.96 9.69
N PRO A 373 -13.62 -17.07 9.45
CA PRO A 373 -12.89 -16.08 8.68
C PRO A 373 -13.38 -15.96 7.24
N THR A 374 -13.53 -14.73 6.78
CA THR A 374 -13.79 -14.35 5.39
C THR A 374 -12.92 -13.16 5.02
N ASP A 375 -12.65 -13.02 3.73
CA ASP A 375 -12.26 -11.73 3.14
C ASP A 375 -13.53 -11.08 2.54
N ASP A 376 -13.39 -10.19 1.57
CA ASP A 376 -14.52 -9.51 0.94
C ASP A 376 -15.63 -10.44 0.41
N ILE A 377 -16.88 -9.96 0.50
CA ILE A 377 -18.02 -10.48 -0.27
C ILE A 377 -18.12 -9.72 -1.60
N ASP A 378 -18.06 -10.45 -2.71
CA ASP A 378 -18.09 -9.82 -4.04
C ASP A 378 -19.41 -9.09 -4.36
N SER A 379 -19.30 -8.11 -5.24
CA SER A 379 -20.44 -7.26 -5.64
C SER A 379 -21.60 -8.07 -6.25
N ALA A 380 -21.29 -9.17 -6.95
CA ALA A 380 -22.28 -10.08 -7.52
C ALA A 380 -23.08 -10.84 -6.45
N THR A 381 -22.42 -11.35 -5.39
CA THR A 381 -23.11 -11.97 -4.24
C THR A 381 -23.99 -10.97 -3.51
N GLY A 382 -23.49 -9.77 -3.24
CA GLY A 382 -24.28 -8.71 -2.62
C GLY A 382 -25.49 -8.31 -3.46
N HIS A 383 -25.33 -8.19 -4.78
CA HIS A 383 -26.44 -7.91 -5.69
C HIS A 383 -27.49 -9.03 -5.65
N ALA A 384 -27.07 -10.30 -5.67
CA ALA A 384 -27.98 -11.43 -5.57
C ALA A 384 -28.76 -11.44 -4.24
N ALA A 385 -28.11 -11.10 -3.12
CA ALA A 385 -28.78 -10.95 -1.83
C ALA A 385 -29.83 -9.82 -1.85
N VAL A 386 -29.53 -8.68 -2.48
CA VAL A 386 -30.50 -7.58 -2.67
C VAL A 386 -31.68 -8.03 -3.54
N GLN A 387 -31.45 -8.81 -4.59
CA GLN A 387 -32.55 -9.34 -5.42
C GLN A 387 -33.43 -10.33 -4.66
N GLU A 388 -32.83 -11.25 -3.87
CA GLU A 388 -33.61 -12.16 -3.03
C GLU A 388 -34.42 -11.41 -1.97
N ALA A 389 -33.88 -10.34 -1.40
CA ALA A 389 -34.62 -9.46 -0.49
C ALA A 389 -35.85 -8.84 -1.17
N ARG A 390 -35.72 -8.41 -2.43
CA ARG A 390 -36.84 -7.89 -3.22
C ARG A 390 -37.88 -8.96 -3.54
N LEU A 391 -37.45 -10.17 -3.90
CA LEU A 391 -38.35 -11.29 -4.20
C LEU A 391 -39.22 -11.69 -3.00
N VAL A 392 -38.74 -11.47 -1.77
CA VAL A 392 -39.51 -11.74 -0.55
C VAL A 392 -40.32 -10.54 -0.04
N GLY A 393 -40.35 -9.44 -0.79
CA GLY A 393 -41.27 -8.32 -0.57
C GLY A 393 -40.63 -7.00 -0.17
N ALA A 394 -39.30 -6.89 -0.09
CA ALA A 394 -38.67 -5.58 0.11
C ALA A 394 -38.77 -4.74 -1.17
N ARG A 395 -38.98 -3.43 -1.03
CA ARG A 395 -38.88 -2.49 -2.16
C ARG A 395 -37.43 -2.41 -2.65
N ASP A 396 -36.50 -2.29 -1.71
CA ASP A 396 -35.08 -2.38 -1.96
C ASP A 396 -34.30 -2.85 -0.71
N ALA A 397 -33.02 -3.14 -0.87
CA ALA A 397 -32.14 -3.49 0.24
C ALA A 397 -30.77 -2.79 0.17
N ILE A 398 -30.24 -2.51 1.35
CA ILE A 398 -28.89 -1.99 1.61
C ILE A 398 -28.11 -3.15 2.20
N PHE A 399 -27.20 -3.73 1.43
CA PHE A 399 -26.37 -4.84 1.87
C PHE A 399 -25.03 -4.31 2.38
N VAL A 400 -24.66 -4.72 3.59
CA VAL A 400 -23.40 -4.41 4.25
C VAL A 400 -22.66 -5.72 4.46
N ASP A 401 -21.44 -5.80 3.96
CA ASP A 401 -20.49 -6.82 4.41
C ASP A 401 -19.87 -6.29 5.69
N ALA A 402 -20.11 -6.98 6.81
CA ALA A 402 -19.62 -6.54 8.10
C ALA A 402 -18.09 -6.57 8.18
N HIS A 403 -17.43 -7.40 7.35
CA HIS A 403 -15.98 -7.44 7.18
C HIS A 403 -15.25 -7.49 8.54
N ASN A 404 -15.67 -8.43 9.39
CA ASN A 404 -15.42 -8.41 10.84
C ASN A 404 -14.84 -9.73 11.40
N CYS A 405 -14.22 -10.54 10.54
CA CYS A 405 -13.48 -11.73 10.94
C CYS A 405 -12.56 -12.18 9.81
N HIS A 406 -11.25 -11.97 9.95
CA HIS A 406 -10.27 -12.31 8.91
C HIS A 406 -9.01 -12.95 9.46
N GLU A 407 -8.55 -13.97 8.73
CA GLU A 407 -7.25 -14.61 8.93
C GLU A 407 -6.47 -14.54 7.62
N PRO A 408 -5.14 -14.32 7.67
CA PRO A 408 -4.31 -14.29 6.47
C PRO A 408 -4.45 -15.56 5.63
N GLY A 409 -4.69 -15.39 4.33
CA GLY A 409 -4.80 -16.50 3.37
C GLY A 409 -6.21 -17.03 3.15
N VAL A 410 -7.20 -16.48 3.86
CA VAL A 410 -8.62 -16.69 3.54
C VAL A 410 -8.96 -15.95 2.25
N GLY A 411 -9.83 -16.55 1.42
CA GLY A 411 -10.22 -15.97 0.13
C GLY A 411 -11.56 -15.24 0.17
N LEU A 412 -11.81 -14.51 -0.92
CA LEU A 412 -13.06 -13.81 -1.22
C LEU A 412 -14.27 -14.77 -1.22
N THR A 413 -15.43 -14.25 -0.87
CA THR A 413 -16.71 -14.92 -1.12
C THR A 413 -17.22 -14.53 -2.50
N LEU A 414 -16.93 -15.39 -3.48
CA LEU A 414 -17.30 -15.19 -4.88
C LEU A 414 -18.70 -15.75 -5.18
N PHE A 415 -19.42 -15.09 -6.09
CA PHE A 415 -20.73 -15.54 -6.54
C PHE A 415 -20.71 -16.97 -7.07
N GLY A 416 -21.70 -17.76 -6.67
CA GLY A 416 -21.82 -19.18 -7.02
C GLY A 416 -21.02 -20.14 -6.12
N SER A 417 -20.21 -19.63 -5.19
CA SER A 417 -19.60 -20.45 -4.14
C SER A 417 -20.61 -20.90 -3.08
N GLU A 418 -20.26 -21.93 -2.30
CA GLU A 418 -21.08 -22.38 -1.17
C GLU A 418 -21.30 -21.25 -0.15
N ARG A 419 -20.26 -20.49 0.18
CA ARG A 419 -20.36 -19.31 1.06
C ARG A 419 -21.31 -18.26 0.49
N SER A 420 -21.23 -17.97 -0.81
CA SER A 420 -22.15 -17.04 -1.48
C SER A 420 -23.61 -17.51 -1.35
N HIS A 421 -23.87 -18.81 -1.53
CA HIS A 421 -25.21 -19.35 -1.31
C HIS A 421 -25.69 -19.16 0.14
N GLU A 422 -24.84 -19.47 1.13
CA GLU A 422 -25.18 -19.35 2.55
C GLU A 422 -25.56 -17.92 2.95
N ILE A 423 -24.76 -16.92 2.54
CA ILE A 423 -25.02 -15.52 2.89
C ILE A 423 -26.27 -14.98 2.18
N ILE A 424 -26.55 -15.42 0.95
CA ILE A 424 -27.77 -15.08 0.22
C ILE A 424 -29.00 -15.67 0.94
N GLN A 425 -28.94 -16.93 1.40
CA GLN A 425 -30.05 -17.54 2.16
C GLN A 425 -30.25 -16.87 3.52
N ALA A 426 -29.17 -16.56 4.25
CA ALA A 426 -29.24 -15.82 5.51
C ALA A 426 -29.89 -14.45 5.31
N ALA A 427 -29.45 -13.69 4.29
CA ALA A 427 -29.99 -12.37 3.95
C ALA A 427 -31.49 -12.43 3.59
N LYS A 428 -31.89 -13.41 2.77
CA LYS A 428 -33.30 -13.65 2.40
C LYS A 428 -34.17 -13.90 3.62
N ALA A 429 -33.77 -14.85 4.48
CA ALA A 429 -34.54 -15.23 5.65
C ALA A 429 -34.59 -14.09 6.70
N ALA A 430 -33.49 -13.37 6.91
CA ALA A 430 -33.46 -12.20 7.78
C ALA A 430 -34.37 -11.08 7.26
N THR A 431 -34.39 -10.85 5.94
CA THR A 431 -35.31 -9.89 5.30
C THR A 431 -36.77 -10.25 5.54
N GLN A 432 -37.14 -11.52 5.34
CA GLN A 432 -38.51 -11.98 5.62
C GLN A 432 -38.92 -11.71 7.06
N ALA A 433 -38.05 -12.04 8.02
CA ALA A 433 -38.30 -11.78 9.43
C ALA A 433 -38.43 -10.28 9.74
N ALA A 434 -37.54 -9.44 9.18
CA ALA A 434 -37.53 -7.99 9.39
C ALA A 434 -38.78 -7.30 8.79
N LEU A 435 -39.29 -7.76 7.64
CA LEU A 435 -40.51 -7.23 7.03
C LEU A 435 -41.77 -7.59 7.83
N GLN A 436 -41.78 -8.75 8.49
CA GLN A 436 -42.89 -9.21 9.35
C GLN A 436 -42.83 -8.58 10.76
N ALA A 437 -41.67 -8.06 11.17
CA ALA A 437 -41.51 -7.45 12.48
C ALA A 437 -42.38 -6.18 12.61
N PRO A 438 -43.01 -5.96 13.78
CA PRO A 438 -43.78 -4.74 14.04
C PRO A 438 -42.92 -3.48 13.85
N LYS A 439 -43.48 -2.49 13.16
CA LYS A 439 -42.86 -1.17 12.91
C LYS A 439 -43.40 -0.14 13.90
N ASP A 440 -42.51 0.54 14.62
CA ASP A 440 -42.85 1.52 15.66
C ASP A 440 -42.05 2.84 15.47
N ARG A 441 -42.38 3.88 16.22
CA ARG A 441 -41.62 5.13 16.29
C ARG A 441 -40.17 4.84 16.63
N VAL A 442 -39.29 5.56 15.95
CA VAL A 442 -37.85 5.34 16.05
C VAL A 442 -37.15 6.49 16.77
N ARG A 443 -36.22 6.12 17.64
CA ARG A 443 -35.23 7.04 18.20
C ARG A 443 -33.84 6.63 17.75
N VAL A 444 -33.00 7.61 17.44
CA VAL A 444 -31.64 7.37 16.97
C VAL A 444 -30.63 8.17 17.77
N GLY A 445 -29.56 7.49 18.15
CA GLY A 445 -28.39 8.02 18.82
C GLY A 445 -27.15 7.79 17.98
N TYR A 446 -26.23 8.74 17.99
CA TYR A 446 -24.93 8.61 17.33
C TYR A 446 -23.83 9.09 18.26
N ALA A 447 -22.70 8.41 18.23
CA ALA A 447 -21.47 8.86 18.86
C ALA A 447 -20.26 8.37 18.06
N SER A 448 -19.13 9.05 18.24
CA SER A 448 -17.85 8.64 17.68
C SER A 448 -16.72 8.89 18.66
N ARG A 449 -15.79 7.94 18.79
CA ARG A 449 -14.56 8.09 19.59
C ARG A 449 -13.35 8.03 18.68
N ARG A 450 -12.48 9.04 18.76
CA ARG A 450 -11.30 9.23 17.90
C ARG A 450 -10.05 9.51 18.74
N GLY A 451 -8.88 9.37 18.13
CA GLY A 451 -7.60 9.76 18.74
C GLY A 451 -7.13 8.85 19.89
N PHE A 452 -7.73 7.67 20.06
CA PHE A 452 -7.32 6.69 21.06
C PHE A 452 -6.28 5.68 20.53
N ALA A 453 -6.07 5.65 19.21
CA ALA A 453 -5.14 4.77 18.52
C ALA A 453 -4.67 5.42 17.20
N THR A 454 -3.63 4.84 16.61
CA THR A 454 -3.03 5.28 15.35
C THR A 454 -3.24 4.25 14.23
N ALA A 455 -2.97 4.66 12.98
CA ALA A 455 -3.13 3.80 11.82
C ALA A 455 -2.30 2.50 11.92
N ASP A 456 -1.08 2.56 12.45
CA ASP A 456 -0.22 1.40 12.70
C ASP A 456 -0.74 0.47 13.81
N GLN A 457 -1.69 0.92 14.63
CA GLN A 457 -2.40 0.09 15.61
C GLN A 457 -3.71 -0.51 15.05
N GLY A 458 -4.02 -0.26 13.77
CA GLY A 458 -5.16 -0.83 13.05
C GLY A 458 -6.44 0.01 13.13
N ILE A 459 -6.35 1.27 13.58
CA ILE A 459 -7.49 2.21 13.67
C ILE A 459 -7.20 3.49 12.88
N GLY A 460 -8.09 3.81 11.94
CA GLY A 460 -8.06 4.98 11.10
C GLY A 460 -8.53 6.26 11.79
N ALA A 461 -8.51 7.36 11.05
CA ALA A 461 -8.76 8.71 11.58
C ALA A 461 -10.19 8.91 12.13
N ARG A 462 -11.17 8.14 11.65
CA ARG A 462 -12.57 8.22 12.13
C ARG A 462 -12.82 7.40 13.40
N GLY A 463 -11.90 6.54 13.81
CA GLY A 463 -11.96 5.78 15.06
C GLY A 463 -13.12 4.78 15.11
N ILE A 464 -13.93 4.82 16.17
CA ILE A 464 -15.12 3.97 16.33
C ILE A 464 -16.35 4.85 16.29
N GLU A 465 -17.30 4.50 15.43
CA GLU A 465 -18.60 5.15 15.28
C GLU A 465 -19.71 4.19 15.73
N ALA A 466 -20.62 4.65 16.58
CA ALA A 466 -21.77 3.88 17.03
C ALA A 466 -23.06 4.55 16.57
N LEU A 467 -23.87 3.83 15.81
CA LEU A 467 -25.24 4.19 15.46
C LEU A 467 -26.20 3.30 16.26
N LEU A 468 -26.99 3.92 17.12
CA LEU A 468 -27.98 3.25 17.94
C LEU A 468 -29.38 3.54 17.42
N ILE A 469 -30.17 2.49 17.21
CA ILE A 469 -31.58 2.57 16.79
C ILE A 469 -32.44 1.94 17.88
N GLU A 470 -33.37 2.71 18.44
CA GLU A 470 -34.36 2.24 19.42
C GLU A 470 -35.76 2.26 18.77
N THR A 471 -36.39 1.09 18.66
CA THR A 471 -37.76 0.94 18.13
C THR A 471 -38.46 -0.23 18.79
N GLY A 472 -39.74 -0.04 19.14
CA GLY A 472 -40.58 -1.07 19.76
C GLY A 472 -39.93 -1.71 20.99
N GLY A 473 -39.20 -0.95 21.82
CA GLY A 473 -38.53 -1.47 23.02
C GLY A 473 -37.25 -2.28 22.77
N GLN A 474 -36.77 -2.38 21.52
CA GLN A 474 -35.48 -2.98 21.18
C GLN A 474 -34.48 -1.88 20.83
N ARG A 475 -33.29 -1.94 21.44
CA ARG A 475 -32.10 -1.17 21.05
C ARG A 475 -31.19 -2.05 20.21
N THR A 476 -30.80 -1.52 19.05
CA THR A 476 -29.86 -2.15 18.12
C THR A 476 -28.67 -1.23 17.91
N ALA A 477 -27.47 -1.71 18.22
CA ALA A 477 -26.22 -0.96 18.02
C ALA A 477 -25.44 -1.46 16.79
N TYR A 478 -25.19 -0.58 15.84
CA TYR A 478 -24.27 -0.79 14.73
C TYR A 478 -22.96 -0.07 15.07
N VAL A 479 -21.90 -0.83 15.33
CA VAL A 479 -20.60 -0.30 15.75
C VAL A 479 -19.62 -0.46 14.60
N LEU A 480 -19.25 0.65 13.98
CA LEU A 480 -18.36 0.69 12.82
C LEU A 480 -16.96 1.13 13.25
N PHE A 481 -15.98 0.29 12.97
CA PHE A 481 -14.57 0.57 13.20
C PHE A 481 -13.95 1.07 11.89
N ASP A 482 -13.37 2.27 11.93
CA ASP A 482 -12.52 2.75 10.86
C ASP A 482 -11.20 1.99 10.90
N GLY A 483 -11.10 0.96 10.09
CA GLY A 483 -10.02 -0.01 10.06
C GLY A 483 -10.25 -0.97 8.89
N ASN A 484 -9.29 -1.87 8.64
CA ASN A 484 -9.38 -2.91 7.61
C ASN A 484 -10.42 -3.96 8.02
N ASN A 485 -10.02 -5.18 8.44
CA ASN A 485 -10.90 -6.21 8.97
C ASN A 485 -10.73 -6.34 10.49
N MET A 486 -11.33 -7.35 11.14
CA MET A 486 -11.10 -7.70 12.55
C MET A 486 -10.47 -9.08 12.68
N VAL A 487 -9.58 -9.26 13.66
CA VAL A 487 -9.07 -10.60 13.99
C VAL A 487 -10.19 -11.47 14.61
N PRO A 488 -10.13 -12.81 14.47
CA PRO A 488 -11.16 -13.70 15.00
C PRO A 488 -11.42 -13.52 16.50
N GLY A 489 -12.69 -13.63 16.88
CA GLY A 489 -13.19 -13.54 18.26
C GLY A 489 -13.51 -12.12 18.75
N ILE A 490 -12.86 -11.07 18.23
CA ILE A 490 -13.06 -9.68 18.71
C ILE A 490 -14.50 -9.22 18.52
N ARG A 491 -15.10 -9.53 17.37
CA ARG A 491 -16.50 -9.23 17.07
C ARG A 491 -17.44 -9.81 18.12
N ASP A 492 -17.24 -11.06 18.51
CA ASP A 492 -18.11 -11.75 19.47
C ASP A 492 -17.91 -11.22 20.89
N GLU A 493 -16.67 -10.90 21.27
CA GLU A 493 -16.36 -10.23 22.54
C GLU A 493 -17.03 -8.84 22.63
N ILE A 494 -17.04 -8.06 21.54
CA ILE A 494 -17.74 -6.76 21.49
C ILE A 494 -19.24 -6.98 21.71
N ARG A 495 -19.87 -7.91 20.99
CA ARG A 495 -21.31 -8.18 21.15
C ARG A 495 -21.65 -8.64 22.57
N ALA A 496 -20.84 -9.51 23.15
CA ALA A 496 -21.00 -9.96 24.53
C ALA A 496 -20.88 -8.81 25.53
N ARG A 497 -19.91 -7.91 25.33
CA ARG A 497 -19.72 -6.71 26.16
C ARG A 497 -20.92 -5.76 26.09
N LEU A 498 -21.58 -5.67 24.94
CA LEU A 498 -22.71 -4.78 24.69
C LEU A 498 -24.08 -5.37 25.08
N ALA A 499 -24.17 -6.68 25.33
CA ALA A 499 -25.44 -7.37 25.60
C ALA A 499 -26.19 -6.84 26.84
N GLY A 500 -25.47 -6.24 27.80
CA GLY A 500 -26.08 -5.57 28.96
C GLY A 500 -26.64 -4.17 28.68
N LEU A 501 -26.35 -3.60 27.50
CA LEU A 501 -26.74 -2.23 27.12
C LEU A 501 -27.81 -2.19 26.02
N VAL A 502 -27.76 -3.17 25.11
CA VAL A 502 -28.59 -3.24 23.91
C VAL A 502 -29.02 -4.69 23.65
N GLN A 503 -30.20 -4.88 23.05
CA GLN A 503 -30.74 -6.21 22.77
C GLN A 503 -30.13 -6.83 21.51
N GLU A 504 -29.73 -6.01 20.54
CA GLU A 504 -29.00 -6.45 19.36
C GLU A 504 -27.79 -5.57 19.11
N SER A 505 -26.73 -6.17 18.57
CA SER A 505 -25.55 -5.42 18.13
C SER A 505 -24.79 -6.15 17.02
N GLU A 506 -24.11 -5.38 16.20
CA GLU A 506 -23.15 -5.88 15.21
C GLU A 506 -21.91 -4.96 15.18
N ALA A 507 -20.73 -5.58 15.24
CA ALA A 507 -19.46 -4.88 15.05
C ALA A 507 -19.05 -5.07 13.59
N MET A 508 -18.72 -3.98 12.92
CA MET A 508 -18.37 -3.95 11.50
C MET A 508 -17.09 -3.16 11.32
N THR A 509 -16.43 -3.33 10.19
CA THR A 509 -15.33 -2.45 9.79
C THR A 509 -15.67 -1.71 8.51
N THR A 510 -14.88 -0.69 8.23
CA THR A 510 -14.95 0.08 6.99
C THR A 510 -14.13 -0.53 5.85
N ASP A 511 -13.29 -1.55 6.13
CA ASP A 511 -12.24 -2.03 5.23
C ASP A 511 -11.23 -0.92 4.80
N ASN A 512 -10.99 0.07 5.65
CA ASN A 512 -10.19 1.23 5.27
C ASN A 512 -8.70 0.88 5.11
N HIS A 513 -8.20 0.82 3.88
CA HIS A 513 -6.79 0.54 3.59
C HIS A 513 -5.82 1.67 4.02
N SER A 514 -6.31 2.79 4.56
CA SER A 514 -5.45 3.81 5.18
C SER A 514 -4.72 3.30 6.43
N VAL A 515 -5.20 2.22 7.06
CA VAL A 515 -4.49 1.55 8.16
C VAL A 515 -3.48 0.51 7.68
N ASN A 516 -3.55 0.09 6.41
CA ASN A 516 -2.62 -0.88 5.82
C ASN A 516 -1.31 -0.20 5.36
N LEU A 517 -0.74 0.66 6.20
CA LEU A 517 0.54 1.33 5.94
C LEU A 517 1.75 0.43 6.24
N SER A 518 1.54 -0.69 6.93
CA SER A 518 2.55 -1.70 7.19
C SER A 518 2.77 -2.60 5.96
N MET A 519 4.03 -2.97 5.72
CA MET A 519 4.47 -3.70 4.52
C MET A 519 3.93 -5.13 4.42
N ASP A 520 3.34 -5.66 5.48
CA ASP A 520 2.65 -6.94 5.50
C ASP A 520 1.21 -6.89 4.98
N GLY A 521 0.67 -5.69 4.77
CA GLY A 521 -0.67 -5.48 4.21
C GLY A 521 -1.81 -6.00 5.09
N PHE A 522 -1.51 -6.49 6.29
CA PHE A 522 -2.46 -7.02 7.25
C PHE A 522 -2.34 -6.21 8.53
N ASN A 523 -3.32 -5.34 8.76
CA ASN A 523 -3.43 -4.55 9.98
C ASN A 523 -4.88 -4.51 10.45
N ALA A 524 -5.44 -5.70 10.70
CA ALA A 524 -6.79 -5.86 11.19
C ALA A 524 -6.93 -5.29 12.62
N VAL A 525 -8.12 -4.80 12.94
CA VAL A 525 -8.51 -4.39 14.29
C VAL A 525 -8.31 -5.56 15.25
N GLY A 526 -7.51 -5.32 16.29
CA GLY A 526 -7.11 -6.31 17.29
C GLY A 526 -5.82 -7.09 16.97
N ALA A 527 -5.15 -6.80 15.85
CA ALA A 527 -3.84 -7.37 15.54
C ALA A 527 -2.70 -6.69 16.35
N ALA A 528 -2.74 -5.36 16.48
CA ALA A 528 -1.74 -4.57 17.20
C ALA A 528 -2.30 -3.87 18.44
N LEU A 529 -3.48 -3.26 18.35
CA LEU A 529 -4.14 -2.63 19.49
C LEU A 529 -4.66 -3.66 20.50
N ASP A 530 -4.53 -3.39 21.79
CA ASP A 530 -4.95 -4.31 22.83
C ASP A 530 -6.48 -4.51 22.86
N ARG A 531 -6.89 -5.74 23.16
CA ARG A 531 -8.30 -6.15 23.14
C ARG A 531 -9.17 -5.36 24.13
N GLN A 532 -8.65 -5.04 25.32
CA GLN A 532 -9.45 -4.35 26.34
C GLN A 532 -9.74 -2.90 25.97
N THR A 533 -8.78 -2.21 25.35
CA THR A 533 -9.00 -0.87 24.80
C THR A 533 -10.07 -0.91 23.71
N ILE A 534 -10.01 -1.86 22.78
CA ILE A 534 -11.04 -2.03 21.74
C ILE A 534 -12.44 -2.17 22.36
N LEU A 535 -12.59 -3.10 23.32
CA LEU A 535 -13.87 -3.36 23.99
C LEU A 535 -14.36 -2.13 24.78
N ALA A 536 -13.47 -1.45 25.51
CA ALA A 536 -13.82 -0.28 26.30
C ALA A 536 -14.24 0.91 25.43
N GLN A 537 -13.55 1.15 24.31
CA GLN A 537 -13.89 2.23 23.39
C GLN A 537 -15.19 1.94 22.64
N ALA A 538 -15.45 0.70 22.25
CA ALA A 538 -16.72 0.28 21.64
C ALA A 538 -17.90 0.44 22.62
N GLU A 539 -17.74 -0.02 23.86
CA GLU A 539 -18.75 0.17 24.92
C GLU A 539 -19.00 1.66 25.20
N GLY A 540 -17.93 2.45 25.29
CA GLY A 540 -18.00 3.91 25.48
C GLY A 540 -18.79 4.59 24.36
N ALA A 541 -18.51 4.26 23.09
CA ALA A 541 -19.23 4.81 21.95
C ALA A 541 -20.73 4.45 22.01
N VAL A 542 -21.08 3.21 22.36
CA VAL A 542 -22.49 2.81 22.50
C VAL A 542 -23.17 3.53 23.67
N ARG A 543 -22.52 3.70 24.82
CA ARG A 543 -23.09 4.45 25.96
C ARG A 543 -23.34 5.92 25.60
N GLU A 544 -22.39 6.55 24.91
CA GLU A 544 -22.53 7.93 24.42
C GLU A 544 -23.67 8.02 23.39
N ALA A 545 -23.82 7.03 22.50
CA ALA A 545 -24.92 6.98 21.55
C ALA A 545 -26.28 6.78 22.25
N ILE A 546 -26.37 5.96 23.30
CA ILE A 546 -27.58 5.81 24.14
C ILE A 546 -27.97 7.15 24.75
N ALA A 547 -27.01 7.90 25.30
CA ALA A 547 -27.26 9.22 25.86
C ALA A 547 -27.71 10.26 24.80
N ASN A 548 -27.44 10.00 23.53
CA ASN A 548 -27.77 10.85 22.39
C ASN A 548 -29.07 10.44 21.65
N LEU A 549 -29.91 9.56 22.23
CA LEU A 549 -31.15 9.11 21.59
C LEU A 549 -32.19 10.24 21.47
N GLU A 550 -32.57 10.59 20.24
CA GLU A 550 -33.66 11.53 19.94
C GLU A 550 -34.66 10.90 18.96
N GLU A 551 -35.93 11.34 18.99
CA GLU A 551 -36.91 10.92 17.98
C GLU A 551 -36.48 11.42 16.59
N VAL A 552 -36.58 10.55 15.59
CA VAL A 552 -36.21 10.90 14.20
C VAL A 552 -37.22 10.36 13.20
N GLU A 553 -37.20 10.92 12.01
CA GLU A 553 -37.72 10.26 10.81
C GLU A 553 -36.54 9.67 10.02
N VAL A 554 -36.78 8.57 9.30
CA VAL A 554 -35.75 7.87 8.53
C VAL A 554 -36.16 7.79 7.08
N ALA A 555 -35.21 7.98 6.19
CA ALA A 555 -35.35 7.68 4.78
C ALA A 555 -34.29 6.68 4.36
N ALA A 556 -34.72 5.56 3.79
CA ALA A 556 -33.84 4.65 3.07
C ALA A 556 -33.76 5.08 1.60
N PHE A 557 -32.56 5.02 1.04
CA PHE A 557 -32.30 5.35 -0.35
C PHE A 557 -31.27 4.40 -0.95
N ALA A 558 -31.37 4.18 -2.25
CA ALA A 558 -30.39 3.46 -3.02
C ALA A 558 -30.39 3.93 -4.47
N GLY A 559 -29.23 3.90 -5.11
CA GLY A 559 -29.05 4.34 -6.49
C GLY A 559 -27.80 3.78 -7.13
N GLU A 560 -27.68 3.97 -8.44
CA GLU A 560 -26.49 3.62 -9.21
C GLU A 560 -25.78 4.89 -9.68
N ILE A 561 -24.46 4.92 -9.51
CA ILE A 561 -23.60 5.96 -10.08
C ILE A 561 -23.09 5.45 -11.43
N ALA A 562 -23.57 6.07 -12.50
CA ALA A 562 -23.13 5.75 -13.85
C ALA A 562 -21.73 6.33 -14.14
N ASN A 563 -21.00 5.70 -15.07
CA ASN A 563 -19.68 6.15 -15.52
C ASN A 563 -18.68 6.34 -14.36
N PHE A 564 -18.69 5.43 -13.40
CA PHE A 564 -17.71 5.36 -12.32
C PHE A 564 -16.48 4.60 -12.80
N ARG A 565 -15.28 5.11 -12.56
CA ARG A 565 -14.04 4.44 -12.96
C ARG A 565 -13.48 3.62 -11.82
N ILE A 566 -13.45 2.31 -12.03
CA ILE A 566 -12.86 1.32 -11.12
C ILE A 566 -11.64 0.68 -11.75
N PHE A 567 -10.81 0.02 -10.94
CA PHE A 567 -9.68 -0.77 -11.44
C PHE A 567 -10.11 -1.82 -12.46
N GLY A 568 -11.26 -2.44 -12.24
CA GLY A 568 -11.87 -3.39 -13.15
C GLY A 568 -11.41 -4.83 -12.93
N PRO A 569 -12.07 -5.77 -13.61
CA PRO A 569 -11.88 -7.19 -13.39
C PRO A 569 -10.42 -7.61 -13.51
N GLN A 570 -9.92 -8.35 -12.51
CA GLN A 570 -8.59 -8.95 -12.50
C GLN A 570 -7.43 -7.92 -12.50
N SER A 571 -7.69 -6.65 -12.23
CA SER A 571 -6.62 -5.64 -12.25
C SER A 571 -5.62 -5.86 -11.11
N ALA A 572 -6.09 -6.23 -9.92
CA ALA A 572 -5.22 -6.60 -8.81
C ALA A 572 -4.34 -7.81 -9.15
N SER A 573 -4.93 -8.89 -9.69
CA SER A 573 -4.17 -10.09 -10.05
C SER A 573 -3.18 -9.83 -11.20
N ARG A 574 -3.56 -9.05 -12.21
CA ARG A 574 -2.65 -8.63 -13.29
C ARG A 574 -1.49 -7.80 -12.77
N LEU A 575 -1.70 -6.92 -11.79
CA LEU A 575 -0.64 -6.14 -11.15
C LEU A 575 0.33 -7.07 -10.43
N THR A 576 -0.17 -7.97 -9.58
CA THR A 576 0.64 -8.95 -8.85
C THR A 576 1.43 -9.86 -9.80
N THR A 577 0.80 -10.41 -10.84
CA THR A 577 1.48 -11.24 -11.85
C THR A 577 2.55 -10.45 -12.60
N SER A 578 2.32 -9.18 -12.90
CA SER A 578 3.29 -8.33 -13.59
C SER A 578 4.49 -7.98 -12.72
N ILE A 579 4.27 -7.72 -11.42
CA ILE A 579 5.34 -7.53 -10.43
C ILE A 579 6.17 -8.80 -10.33
N ASN A 580 5.53 -9.96 -10.13
CA ASN A 580 6.22 -11.24 -10.05
C ASN A 580 6.99 -11.58 -11.33
N SER A 581 6.42 -11.31 -12.51
CA SER A 581 7.10 -11.47 -13.79
C SER A 581 8.32 -10.56 -13.91
N THR A 582 8.22 -9.33 -13.42
CA THR A 582 9.36 -8.39 -13.36
C THR A 582 10.46 -8.95 -12.49
N MET A 583 10.13 -9.38 -11.27
CA MET A 583 11.09 -9.93 -10.33
C MET A 583 11.78 -11.20 -10.84
N ALA A 584 11.06 -12.07 -11.54
CA ALA A 584 11.62 -13.28 -12.14
C ALA A 584 12.71 -12.97 -13.18
N VAL A 585 12.59 -11.83 -13.88
CA VAL A 585 13.56 -11.40 -14.90
C VAL A 585 14.68 -10.55 -14.32
N LEU A 586 14.42 -9.76 -13.26
CA LEU A 586 15.43 -8.87 -12.66
C LEU A 586 16.67 -9.61 -12.17
N ARG A 587 16.51 -10.74 -11.47
CA ARG A 587 17.66 -11.44 -10.87
C ARG A 587 18.62 -12.02 -11.93
N PRO A 588 18.15 -12.78 -12.95
CA PRO A 588 19.01 -13.18 -14.06
C PRO A 588 19.60 -11.99 -14.81
N ALA A 589 18.80 -10.94 -15.07
CA ALA A 589 19.28 -9.74 -15.75
C ALA A 589 20.41 -9.06 -14.97
N LEU A 590 20.32 -8.97 -13.64
CA LEU A 590 21.35 -8.42 -12.77
C LEU A 590 22.66 -9.20 -12.92
N TYR A 591 22.61 -10.53 -12.83
CA TYR A 591 23.80 -11.36 -12.98
C TYR A 591 24.43 -11.24 -14.37
N VAL A 592 23.63 -11.24 -15.43
CA VAL A 592 24.15 -11.13 -16.80
C VAL A 592 24.76 -9.74 -17.05
N THR A 593 24.06 -8.67 -16.65
CA THR A 593 24.48 -7.30 -16.95
C THR A 593 25.62 -6.83 -16.06
N LEU A 594 25.50 -6.93 -14.73
CA LEU A 594 26.53 -6.47 -13.81
C LEU A 594 27.77 -7.36 -13.85
N SER A 595 27.63 -8.69 -13.72
CA SER A 595 28.80 -9.58 -13.76
C SER A 595 29.44 -9.60 -15.14
N GLY A 596 28.65 -9.49 -16.22
CA GLY A 596 29.17 -9.32 -17.57
C GLY A 596 29.97 -8.03 -17.73
N ALA A 597 29.48 -6.91 -17.18
CA ALA A 597 30.23 -5.65 -17.18
C ALA A 597 31.52 -5.72 -16.34
N ILE A 598 31.50 -6.42 -15.20
CA ILE A 598 32.71 -6.67 -14.39
C ILE A 598 33.74 -7.49 -15.18
N ALA A 599 33.32 -8.58 -15.82
CA ALA A 599 34.23 -9.44 -16.60
C ALA A 599 34.81 -8.71 -17.82
N LEU A 600 33.96 -8.02 -18.60
CA LEU A 600 34.39 -7.24 -19.76
C LEU A 600 35.24 -6.03 -19.35
N GLY A 601 34.91 -5.37 -18.23
CA GLY A 601 35.69 -4.27 -17.67
C GLY A 601 37.07 -4.73 -17.21
N ALA A 602 37.16 -5.88 -16.55
CA ALA A 602 38.44 -6.50 -16.19
C ALA A 602 39.25 -6.88 -17.44
N LEU A 603 38.61 -7.38 -18.49
CA LEU A 603 39.28 -7.65 -19.77
C LEU A 603 39.83 -6.36 -20.41
N VAL A 604 39.06 -5.28 -20.44
CA VAL A 604 39.53 -3.96 -20.90
C VAL A 604 40.76 -3.53 -20.09
N ILE A 605 40.73 -3.68 -18.77
CA ILE A 605 41.85 -3.33 -17.88
C ILE A 605 43.11 -4.17 -18.17
N VAL A 606 42.97 -5.42 -18.60
CA VAL A 606 44.10 -6.30 -18.95
C VAL A 606 44.66 -5.99 -20.35
N LEU A 607 43.82 -5.56 -21.28
CA LEU A 607 44.20 -5.24 -22.66
C LEU A 607 44.87 -3.85 -22.81
N PHE A 608 44.65 -2.95 -21.84
CA PHE A 608 45.28 -1.63 -21.73
C PHE A 608 46.54 -1.67 -20.86
#